data_AF-A0A855KPT4-F1
#
_entry.id   AF-A0A855KPT4-F1
#
_cell.length_a   1.000
_cell.length_b   1.000
_cell.length_c   1.000
_cell.angle_alpha   90.00
_cell.angle_beta   90.00
_cell.angle_gamma   90.00
#
_symmetry.space_group_name_H-M   'P 1'
#
loop_
_entity.id
_entity.type
_entity.pdbx_description
1 polymer ?
#
loop_
_entity_poly.entity_id
_entity_poly.type
_entity_poly.pdbx_seq_one_letter_code
_entity_poly.pdbx_strand_id
1 'polypeptide(L)'
;MKNTLFSLFALTAALSVQPAMAQDALELFKSKPCAACHSIDAKIVGPALKDVAAKNAGVPGAVDTLASHIKNGTQGNWGPMPMPANPVTEEEAKTLATWVLTLK
;
A
#
# COMPACT_ATOMS: atom_id res chain seq x y z
N MET A 1 -34.69 16.28 -48.65
CA MET A 1 -33.85 15.26 -48.00
C MET A 1 -33.33 15.89 -46.71
N LYS A 2 -33.87 15.47 -45.57
CA LYS A 2 -33.60 15.99 -44.23
C LYS A 2 -32.60 15.06 -43.52
N ASN A 3 -31.86 15.62 -42.55
CA ASN A 3 -31.21 15.00 -41.37
C ASN A 3 -29.70 15.29 -41.28
N THR A 4 -29.29 16.33 -40.53
CA THR A 4 -28.95 16.36 -39.08
C THR A 4 -27.55 15.79 -38.80
N LEU A 5 -26.58 16.65 -38.48
CA LEU A 5 -26.13 17.05 -37.14
C LEU A 5 -25.10 16.09 -36.50
N PHE A 6 -23.96 16.68 -36.14
CA PHE A 6 -23.15 16.49 -34.93
C PHE A 6 -22.89 15.07 -34.38
N SER A 7 -21.61 14.73 -34.25
CA SER A 7 -21.03 14.02 -33.09
C SER A 7 -19.51 14.17 -33.17
N LEU A 8 -18.91 15.20 -32.56
CA LEU A 8 -18.39 15.20 -31.18
C LEU A 8 -17.63 13.91 -30.84
N PHE A 9 -16.34 13.86 -31.21
CA PHE A 9 -15.38 12.87 -30.69
C PHE A 9 -14.92 13.36 -29.31
N ALA A 10 -15.68 13.01 -28.27
CA ALA A 10 -15.26 13.23 -26.89
C ALA A 10 -14.16 12.21 -26.55
N LEU A 11 -12.90 12.63 -26.69
CA LEU A 11 -11.76 11.87 -26.23
C LEU A 11 -11.72 11.94 -24.69
N THR A 12 -12.24 10.90 -24.05
CA THR A 12 -12.17 10.68 -22.62
C THR A 12 -10.71 10.60 -22.18
N ALA A 13 -10.21 11.65 -21.53
CA ALA A 13 -8.95 11.63 -20.79
C ALA A 13 -9.15 10.82 -19.50
N ALA A 14 -8.84 9.53 -19.54
CA ALA A 14 -8.86 8.65 -18.37
C ALA A 14 -7.54 8.78 -17.59
N LEU A 15 -7.66 9.34 -16.39
CA LEU A 15 -6.89 9.12 -15.16
C LEU A 15 -5.37 8.83 -15.24
N SER A 16 -4.59 9.84 -14.82
CA SER A 16 -3.24 9.67 -14.27
C SER A 16 -3.19 10.26 -12.85
N VAL A 17 -3.80 9.57 -11.87
CA VAL A 17 -3.81 10.00 -10.44
C VAL A 17 -2.84 9.15 -9.57
N GLN A 18 -1.93 8.40 -10.18
CA GLN A 18 -1.07 7.45 -9.45
C GLN A 18 0.16 8.02 -8.72
N PRO A 19 0.80 9.16 -9.09
CA PRO A 19 2.05 9.56 -8.43
C PRO A 19 1.89 10.10 -7.01
N ALA A 20 0.80 10.83 -6.74
CA ALA A 20 0.63 11.55 -5.47
C ALA A 20 0.53 10.58 -4.27
N MET A 21 -0.34 9.57 -4.38
CA MET A 21 -0.59 8.61 -3.30
C MET A 21 0.65 7.78 -2.93
N ALA A 22 1.51 7.47 -3.90
CA ALA A 22 2.72 6.66 -3.67
C ALA A 22 3.82 7.46 -2.96
N GLN A 23 3.98 8.74 -3.31
CA GLN A 23 4.93 9.62 -2.65
C GLN A 23 4.51 9.88 -1.20
N ASP A 24 3.23 10.14 -0.98
CA ASP A 24 2.66 10.39 0.36
C ASP A 24 2.85 9.17 1.29
N ALA A 25 2.66 7.95 0.77
CA ALA A 25 2.83 6.73 1.55
C ALA A 25 4.30 6.42 1.89
N LEU A 26 5.24 6.71 0.98
CA LEU A 26 6.67 6.55 1.25
C LEU A 26 7.16 7.55 2.30
N GLU A 27 6.67 8.79 2.23
CA GLU A 27 6.95 9.81 3.25
C GLU A 27 6.34 9.42 4.60
N LEU A 28 5.11 8.89 4.61
CA LEU A 28 4.49 8.34 5.81
C LEU A 28 5.32 7.19 6.39
N PHE A 29 5.76 6.23 5.58
CA PHE A 29 6.63 5.13 6.00
C PHE A 29 7.93 5.64 6.66
N LYS A 30 8.53 6.71 6.12
CA LYS A 30 9.75 7.33 6.65
C LYS A 30 9.51 8.17 7.90
N SER A 31 8.33 8.77 8.04
CA SER A 31 7.97 9.57 9.22
C SER A 31 7.59 8.73 10.44
N LYS A 32 7.20 7.47 10.22
CA LYS A 32 6.88 6.47 11.24
C LYS A 32 8.10 5.56 11.52
N PRO A 33 8.12 4.78 12.61
CA PRO A 33 9.30 3.96 12.97
C PRO A 33 9.53 2.74 12.07
N CYS A 34 8.82 2.62 10.94
CA CYS A 34 8.83 1.44 10.08
C CYS A 34 10.22 1.13 9.51
N ALA A 35 10.95 2.18 9.10
CA ALA A 35 12.28 2.07 8.50
C ALA A 35 13.37 1.54 9.46
N ALA A 36 13.11 1.49 10.76
CA ALA A 36 14.02 0.88 11.74
C ALA A 36 14.05 -0.66 11.64
N CYS A 37 12.96 -1.27 11.16
CA CYS A 37 12.79 -2.72 11.14
C CYS A 37 12.56 -3.29 9.74
N HIS A 38 12.10 -2.46 8.79
CA HIS A 38 11.78 -2.86 7.43
C HIS A 38 12.57 -2.04 6.41
N SER A 39 12.86 -2.67 5.28
CA SER A 39 13.26 -1.97 4.06
C SER A 39 12.39 -2.43 2.90
N ILE A 40 12.48 -1.72 1.76
CA ILE A 40 11.69 -2.08 0.57
C ILE A 40 12.15 -3.43 0.01
N ASP A 41 13.46 -3.62 -0.16
CA ASP A 41 14.05 -4.71 -0.95
C ASP A 41 14.83 -5.75 -0.14
N ALA A 42 15.10 -5.47 1.15
CA ALA A 42 15.92 -6.34 1.99
C ALA A 42 15.27 -6.62 3.35
N LYS A 43 15.45 -7.84 3.84
CA LYS A 43 15.11 -8.22 5.21
C LYS A 43 16.06 -7.53 6.19
N ILE A 44 15.52 -6.87 7.22
CA ILE A 44 16.29 -6.31 8.34
C ILE A 44 15.93 -7.07 9.62
N VAL A 45 14.92 -6.60 10.34
CA VAL A 45 14.30 -7.32 11.46
C VAL A 45 13.01 -7.95 10.96
N GLY A 46 12.16 -7.14 10.33
CA GLY A 46 11.00 -7.56 9.58
C GLY A 46 11.36 -7.97 8.13
N PRO A 47 10.41 -8.61 7.42
CA PRO A 47 10.56 -8.92 6.00
C PRO A 47 10.77 -7.67 5.13
N ALA A 48 11.35 -7.86 3.95
CA ALA A 48 11.32 -6.83 2.91
C ALA A 48 9.86 -6.53 2.54
N LEU A 49 9.52 -5.27 2.30
CA LEU A 49 8.13 -4.90 1.96
C LEU A 49 7.68 -5.55 0.64
N LYS A 50 8.59 -5.78 -0.31
CA LYS A 50 8.31 -6.55 -1.52
C LYS A 50 7.97 -8.01 -1.26
N ASP A 51 8.60 -8.65 -0.28
CA ASP A 51 8.22 -10.00 0.12
C ASP A 51 6.81 -10.01 0.73
N VAL A 52 6.47 -8.99 1.51
CA VAL A 52 5.11 -8.80 2.04
C VAL A 52 4.11 -8.65 0.91
N ALA A 53 4.42 -7.84 -0.10
CA ALA A 53 3.58 -7.68 -1.29
C ALA A 53 3.38 -9.00 -2.03
N ALA A 54 4.48 -9.72 -2.32
CA ALA A 54 4.45 -11.00 -3.02
C ALA A 54 3.63 -12.07 -2.27
N LYS A 55 3.80 -12.19 -0.96
CA LYS A 55 3.07 -13.16 -0.13
C LYS A 55 1.56 -12.89 -0.07
N ASN A 56 1.16 -11.63 -0.15
CA ASN A 56 -0.24 -11.22 -0.06
C ASN A 56 -0.88 -10.93 -1.43
N ALA A 57 -0.17 -11.19 -2.53
CA ALA A 57 -0.67 -10.99 -3.87
C ALA A 57 -1.89 -11.90 -4.13
N GLY A 58 -3.01 -11.30 -4.53
CA GLY A 58 -4.26 -12.02 -4.82
C GLY A 58 -5.03 -12.51 -3.58
N VAL A 59 -4.58 -12.19 -2.36
CA VAL A 59 -5.30 -12.55 -1.12
C VAL A 59 -6.45 -11.55 -0.90
N PRO A 60 -7.72 -12.01 -0.88
CA PRO A 60 -8.85 -11.14 -0.56
C PRO A 60 -8.71 -10.56 0.86
N GLY A 61 -8.92 -9.25 1.01
CA GLY A 61 -8.82 -8.58 2.32
C GLY A 61 -7.38 -8.37 2.83
N ALA A 62 -6.37 -8.50 1.97
CA ALA A 62 -4.97 -8.26 2.34
C ALA A 62 -4.73 -6.85 2.90
N VAL A 63 -5.37 -5.82 2.34
CA VAL A 63 -5.24 -4.43 2.81
C VAL A 63 -5.67 -4.31 4.27
N ASP A 64 -6.86 -4.80 4.63
CA ASP A 64 -7.37 -4.70 5.99
C ASP A 64 -6.56 -5.55 6.97
N THR A 65 -6.11 -6.73 6.53
CA THR A 65 -5.25 -7.60 7.34
C THR A 65 -3.92 -6.92 7.66
N LEU A 66 -3.24 -6.37 6.64
CA LEU A 66 -1.98 -5.68 6.81
C LEU A 66 -2.14 -4.38 7.60
N ALA A 67 -3.21 -3.62 7.38
CA ALA A 67 -3.50 -2.42 8.15
C ALA A 67 -3.67 -2.74 9.65
N SER A 68 -4.43 -3.80 9.97
CA SER A 68 -4.59 -4.27 11.35
C SER A 68 -3.26 -4.68 11.96
N HIS A 69 -2.42 -5.43 11.23
CA HIS A 69 -1.08 -5.79 11.70
C HIS A 69 -0.19 -4.57 11.93
N ILE A 70 -0.18 -3.60 11.01
CA ILE A 70 0.61 -2.37 11.12
C ILE A 70 0.20 -1.60 12.38
N LYS A 71 -1.10 -1.42 12.61
CA LYS A 71 -1.61 -0.66 13.74
C LYS A 71 -1.43 -1.40 15.07
N ASN A 72 -1.86 -2.65 15.14
CA ASN A 72 -2.02 -3.39 16.39
C ASN A 72 -0.83 -4.31 16.72
N GLY A 73 0.11 -4.46 15.78
CA GLY A 73 1.18 -5.44 15.88
C GLY A 73 0.76 -6.83 15.40
N THR A 74 1.74 -7.70 15.21
CA THR A 74 1.53 -9.09 14.79
C THR A 74 2.73 -9.97 15.12
N GLN A 75 2.55 -11.29 15.19
CA GLN A 75 3.62 -12.25 15.44
C GLN A 75 3.33 -13.58 14.74
N GLY A 76 4.37 -14.30 14.32
CA GLY A 76 4.26 -15.66 13.78
C GLY A 76 4.13 -15.74 12.25
N ASN A 77 3.74 -14.66 11.58
CA ASN A 77 3.57 -14.65 10.11
C ASN A 77 4.90 -14.73 9.35
N TRP A 78 6.00 -14.27 9.95
CA TRP A 78 7.33 -14.12 9.30
C TRP A 78 8.49 -14.66 10.14
N GLY A 79 8.18 -15.24 11.30
CA GLY A 79 9.16 -15.71 12.27
C GLY A 79 8.72 -15.43 13.71
N PRO A 80 9.60 -15.72 14.69
CA PRO A 80 9.29 -15.59 16.11
C PRO A 80 9.28 -14.14 16.60
N MET A 81 9.92 -13.21 15.88
CA MET A 81 10.01 -11.80 16.27
C MET A 81 8.65 -11.10 16.07
N PRO A 82 8.04 -10.52 17.13
CA PRO A 82 6.81 -9.76 16.99
C PRO A 82 7.09 -8.38 16.37
N MET A 83 6.14 -7.91 15.56
CA MET A 83 6.03 -6.51 15.21
C MET A 83 5.16 -5.82 16.28
N PRO A 84 5.68 -4.83 17.02
CA PRO A 84 4.88 -4.07 17.99
C PRO A 84 3.76 -3.26 17.32
N ALA A 85 2.78 -2.83 18.12
CA ALA A 85 1.81 -1.82 17.69
C ALA A 85 2.51 -0.51 17.29
N ASN A 86 2.07 0.12 16.21
CA ASN A 86 2.65 1.36 15.71
C ASN A 86 1.73 2.56 16.00
N PRO A 87 2.28 3.76 16.24
CA PRO A 87 1.50 4.98 16.49
C PRO A 87 0.95 5.55 15.18
N VAL A 88 -0.05 4.87 14.62
CA VAL A 88 -0.72 5.25 13.37
C VAL A 88 -2.24 5.29 13.55
N THR A 89 -2.90 6.15 12.77
CA THR A 89 -4.37 6.10 12.63
C THR A 89 -4.79 4.92 11.75
N GLU A 90 -6.10 4.64 11.70
CA GLU A 90 -6.62 3.61 10.78
C GLU A 90 -6.37 3.96 9.32
N GLU A 91 -6.49 5.25 8.98
CA GLU A 91 -6.30 5.78 7.63
C GLU A 91 -4.83 5.68 7.21
N GLU A 92 -3.91 6.04 8.11
CA GLU A 92 -2.47 5.88 7.89
C GLU A 92 -2.09 4.40 7.69
N ALA A 93 -2.63 3.51 8.53
CA ALA A 93 -2.39 2.07 8.42
C ALA A 93 -2.88 1.50 7.09
N LYS A 94 -4.09 1.89 6.65
CA LYS A 94 -4.64 1.50 5.34
C LYS A 94 -3.85 2.07 4.18
N THR A 95 -3.37 3.30 4.29
CA THR A 95 -2.52 3.95 3.28
C THR A 95 -1.22 3.16 3.10
N LEU A 96 -0.53 2.85 4.22
CA LEU A 96 0.70 2.06 4.22
C LEU A 96 0.46 0.64 3.69
N ALA A 97 -0.59 -0.04 4.14
CA ALA A 97 -0.92 -1.39 3.69
C ALA A 97 -1.19 -1.44 2.17
N THR A 98 -1.97 -0.48 1.66
CA THR A 98 -2.26 -0.36 0.23
C THR A 98 -0.98 -0.12 -0.55
N TRP A 99 -0.15 0.80 -0.10
CA TRP A 99 1.14 1.10 -0.74
C TRP A 99 2.08 -0.11 -0.74
N VAL A 100 2.23 -0.83 0.37
CA VAL A 100 3.07 -2.03 0.45
C VAL A 100 2.67 -3.06 -0.61
N LEU A 101 1.37 -3.28 -0.81
CA LEU A 101 0.86 -4.23 -1.83
C LEU A 101 1.10 -3.78 -3.28
N THR A 102 1.50 -2.52 -3.52
CA THR A 102 1.90 -2.06 -4.86
C THR A 102 3.36 -2.34 -5.20
N LEU A 103 4.18 -2.70 -4.20
CA LEU A 103 5.62 -2.93 -4.37
C LEU A 103 5.87 -4.26 -5.10
N LYS A 104 6.80 -4.24 -6.06
CA LYS A 104 7.19 -5.39 -6.88
C LYS A 104 8.68 -5.69 -6.76
#